data_AF-A0A8T5APJ2-F1
#
_entry.id   AF-A0A8T5APJ2-F1
#
_cell.length_a   1.000
_cell.length_b   1.000
_cell.length_c   1.000
_cell.angle_alpha   90.00
_cell.angle_beta   90.00
_cell.angle_gamma   90.00
#
_symmetry.space_group_name_H-M   'P 1'
#
loop_
_entity.id
_entity.type
_entity.pdbx_description
1 polymer ?
#
loop_
_entity_poly.entity_id
_entity_poly.type
_entity_poly.pdbx_seq_one_letter_code
_entity_poly.pdbx_strand_id
1 'polypeptide(L)' 'MKIESVIIIAVAICSFLSFYFSFLSFTATEDLLKKQFVSLAVYSLLSGAIIFGCLIIYITMKKIFAKTAY' A
#
# COMPACT_ATOMS: atom_id res chain seq x y z
N MET A 1 -3.73 -1.42 19.60
CA MET A 1 -3.15 -0.10 19.28
C MET A 1 -1.81 -0.13 18.54
N LYS A 2 -1.06 -1.24 18.44
CA LYS A 2 0.25 -1.23 17.72
C LYS A 2 0.17 -1.59 16.23
N ILE A 3 -0.74 -2.48 15.83
CA ILE A 3 -0.76 -3.04 14.45
C ILE A 3 -1.42 -2.07 13.46
N GLU A 4 -2.51 -1.42 13.85
CA GLU A 4 -3.24 -0.46 13.00
C GLU A 4 -2.35 0.71 12.57
N SER A 5 -1.58 1.30 13.51
CA SER A 5 -0.64 2.37 13.21
C SER A 5 0.50 1.91 12.29
N VAL A 6 1.05 0.71 12.49
CA VAL A 6 2.13 0.17 11.63
C VAL A 6 1.64 0.00 10.20
N ILE A 7 0.40 -0.45 10.02
CA ILE A 7 -0.15 -0.63 8.68
C ILE A 7 -0.46 0.70 7.99
N ILE A 8 -1.00 1.70 8.72
CA ILE A 8 -1.21 3.04 8.18
C ILE A 8 0.12 3.64 7.71
N ILE A 9 1.18 3.48 8.50
CA ILE A 9 2.54 3.91 8.14
C ILE A 9 3.04 3.17 6.90
N ALA A 10 2.85 1.84 6.83
CA ALA A 10 3.26 1.05 5.67
C ALA A 10 2.54 1.48 4.38
N VAL A 11 1.25 1.80 4.47
CA VAL A 11 0.46 2.31 3.33
C VAL A 11 0.94 3.69 2.91
N ALA A 12 1.20 4.60 3.85
CA ALA A 12 1.72 5.92 3.54
C ALA A 12 3.09 5.84 2.84
N ILE A 13 3.98 4.95 3.31
CA ILE A 13 5.28 4.69 2.66
C ILE A 13 5.07 4.14 1.25
N CYS A 14 4.18 3.16 1.06
CA CYS A 14 3.89 2.59 -0.27
C CYS A 14 3.35 3.65 -1.24
N SER A 15 2.45 4.52 -0.79
CA SER A 15 1.95 5.63 -1.60
C SER A 15 3.07 6.61 -1.98
N PHE A 16 3.91 6.99 -1.02
CA PHE A 16 5.03 7.90 -1.26
C PHE A 16 6.04 7.29 -2.25
N LEU A 17 6.31 5.99 -2.12
CA LEU A 17 7.21 5.25 -2.99
C LEU A 17 6.66 5.13 -4.42
N SER A 18 5.36 4.90 -4.58
CA SER A 18 4.70 4.93 -5.90
C SER A 18 4.83 6.30 -6.57
N PHE A 19 4.61 7.41 -5.85
CA PHE A 19 4.84 8.75 -6.39
C PHE A 19 6.30 8.97 -6.78
N TYR A 20 7.24 8.55 -5.94
CA TYR A 20 8.68 8.68 -6.20
C TYR A 20 9.08 7.93 -7.49
N PHE A 21 8.64 6.68 -7.66
CA PHE A 21 8.92 5.92 -8.87
C PHE A 21 8.25 6.51 -10.12
N SER A 22 7.04 7.06 -10.02
CA SER A 22 6.42 7.79 -11.12
C SER A 22 7.23 9.03 -11.54
N PHE A 23 7.74 9.80 -10.58
CA PHE A 23 8.63 10.92 -10.87
C PHE A 23 9.95 10.47 -11.52
N LEU A 24 10.58 9.42 -10.98
CA LEU A 24 11.80 8.84 -11.56
C LEU A 24 11.58 8.35 -13.00
N SER A 25 10.41 7.79 -13.30
CA SER A 25 10.02 7.37 -14.65
C SER A 25 9.95 8.54 -15.64
N PHE A 26 9.53 9.73 -15.19
CA PHE A 26 9.53 10.92 -16.04
C PHE A 26 10.94 11.46 -16.32
N THR A 27 11.86 11.32 -15.37
CA THR A 27 13.24 11.78 -15.49
C THR A 27 14.15 10.75 -16.18
N ALA A 28 13.74 9.48 -16.25
CA ALA A 28 14.51 8.41 -16.88
C ALA A 28 14.53 8.55 -18.41
N THR A 29 15.72 8.76 -18.97
CA THR A 29 15.97 8.88 -20.41
C THR A 29 16.01 7.53 -21.12
N GLU A 30 16.22 6.43 -20.38
CA GLU A 30 16.24 5.07 -20.93
C GLU A 30 14.87 4.38 -20.81
N ASP A 31 14.32 3.95 -21.95
CA ASP A 31 12.99 3.31 -22.05
C ASP A 31 12.83 2.03 -21.21
N LEU A 32 13.91 1.27 -21.02
CA LEU A 32 13.90 0.04 -20.21
C LEU A 32 13.70 0.35 -18.72
N LEU A 33 14.47 1.31 -18.19
CA LEU A 33 14.37 1.81 -16.82
C LEU A 33 13.00 2.44 -16.56
N LYS A 34 12.49 3.19 -17.54
CA LYS A 34 11.16 3.81 -17.47
C LYS A 34 10.06 2.79 -17.26
N LYS A 35 10.08 1.67 -18.01
CA LYS A 35 9.15 0.55 -17.84
C LYS A 35 9.31 -0.15 -16.49
N GLN A 36 10.53 -0.38 -16.02
CA GLN A 36 10.76 -0.99 -14.70
C GLN A 36 10.22 -0.11 -13.57
N PHE A 37 10.41 1.21 -13.62
CA PHE A 37 9.87 2.11 -12.61
C PHE A 37 8.35 2.13 -12.60
N VAL A 38 7.70 2.13 -13.76
CA VAL A 38 6.23 2.03 -13.84
C VAL A 38 5.76 0.69 -13.26
N SER A 39 6.44 -0.41 -13.58
CA SER A 39 6.09 -1.72 -13.05
C SER A 39 6.26 -1.78 -11.52
N LEU A 40 7.36 -1.27 -10.97
CA LEU A 40 7.55 -1.14 -9.52
C LEU A 40 6.49 -0.25 -8.87
N ALA A 41 6.12 0.86 -9.50
CA ALA A 41 5.08 1.75 -8.98
C ALA A 41 3.74 1.02 -8.87
N VAL A 42 3.38 0.21 -9.88
CA VAL A 42 2.17 -0.63 -9.88
C VAL A 42 2.23 -1.71 -8.81
N TYR A 43 3.36 -2.42 -8.67
CA TYR A 43 3.53 -3.43 -7.63
C TYR A 43 3.45 -2.84 -6.22
N SER A 44 4.03 -1.67 -5.99
CA SER A 44 3.95 -0.93 -4.71
C SER A 44 2.52 -0.50 -4.38
N LEU A 45 1.73 -0.17 -5.40
CA LEU A 45 0.33 0.21 -5.25
C LEU A 45 -0.55 -1.02 -4.94
N LEU A 46 -0.30 -2.13 -5.63
CA LEU A 46 -0.95 -3.43 -5.39
C LEU A 46 -0.66 -3.95 -3.99
N SER A 47 0.60 -3.91 -3.53
CA SER A 47 0.96 -4.34 -2.18
C SER A 47 0.29 -3.47 -1.12
N GLY A 48 0.29 -2.14 -1.30
CA GLY A 48 -0.45 -1.21 -0.44
C GLY A 48 -1.94 -1.52 -0.38
N ALA A 49 -2.58 -1.78 -1.52
CA ALA A 49 -4.01 -2.12 -1.59
C ALA A 49 -4.35 -3.45 -0.89
N ILE A 50 -3.53 -4.48 -1.05
CA ILE A 50 -3.70 -5.78 -0.38
C ILE A 50 -3.62 -5.61 1.14
N ILE A 51 -2.60 -4.87 1.61
CA ILE A 51 -2.41 -4.59 3.03
C ILE A 51 -3.60 -3.83 3.61
N PHE A 52 -4.13 -2.85 2.87
CA PHE A 52 -5.33 -2.10 3.26
C PHE A 52 -6.57 -2.99 3.34
N GLY A 53 -6.75 -3.89 2.35
CA GLY A 53 -7.84 -4.87 2.33
C GLY A 53 -7.81 -5.80 3.54
N CYS A 54 -6.64 -6.35 3.88
CA CYS A 54 -6.47 -7.16 5.08
C CYS A 54 -6.82 -6.40 6.37
N LEU A 55 -6.52 -5.10 6.44
CA LEU A 55 -6.84 -4.27 7.59
C LEU A 55 -8.34 -4.04 7.73
N ILE A 56 -9.04 -3.76 6.63
CA ILE A 56 -10.51 -3.61 6.62
C ILE A 56 -11.17 -4.90 7.09
N ILE A 57 -10.71 -6.06 6.60
CA ILE A 57 -11.22 -7.37 7.02
C ILE A 57 -10.96 -7.58 8.51
N TYR A 58 -9.74 -7.29 9.00
CA TYR A 58 -9.39 -7.40 10.42
C TYR A 58 -10.27 -6.51 11.31
N ILE A 59 -10.46 -5.24 10.96
CA ILE A 59 -11.33 -4.33 11.70
C ILE A 59 -12.78 -4.82 11.68
N THR A 60 -13.26 -5.27 10.52
CA THR A 60 -14.63 -5.76 10.34
C THR A 60 -14.87 -6.99 11.22
N MET A 61 -13.97 -7.98 11.18
CA MET A 61 -14.05 -9.17 12.02
C MET A 61 -13.99 -8.81 13.51
N LYS A 62 -13.06 -7.94 13.91
CA LYS A 62 -12.96 -7.45 15.29
C LYS A 62 -14.26 -6.78 15.75
N LYS A 63 -14.89 -6.00 14.89
CA LYS A 63 -16.15 -5.28 15.18
C LYS A 63 -17.34 -6.25 15.27
N ILE A 64 -17.38 -7.28 14.42
CA ILE A 64 -18.41 -8.33 14.48
C ILE A 64 -18.25 -9.13 15.77
N PHE A 65 -17.05 -9.62 16.10
CA PHE A 65 -16.80 -10.37 17.34
C PHE A 65 -17.11 -9.56 18.60
N ALA A 66 -16.78 -8.27 18.63
CA ALA A 66 -17.14 -7.39 19.73
C ALA A 66 -18.66 -7.17 19.87
N LYS A 67 -19.42 -7.29 18.78
CA LYS A 67 -20.88 -7.14 18.76
C LYS A 67 -21.62 -8.43 19.14
N THR A 68 -21.05 -9.61 18.88
CA THR A 68 -21.66 -10.91 19.20
C THR A 68 -21.39 -11.36 20.65
N ALA A 69 -20.47 -10.73 21.36
CA ALA A 69 -20.10 -11.08 22.74
C ALA A 69 -20.93 -10.36 23.83
N TYR A 70 -22.00 -9.64 23.45
CA TYR A 70 -22.93 -8.95 24.35
C TYR A 70 -24.36 -9.46 24.18
#